data_AF-S6AUE0-F1
#
_entry.id   AF-S6AUE0-F1
#
_cell.length_a   1.000
_cell.length_b   1.000
_cell.length_c   1.000
_cell.angle_alpha   90.00
_cell.angle_beta   90.00
_cell.angle_gamma   90.00
#
_symmetry.space_group_name_H-M   'P 1'
#
loop_
_entity.id
_entity.type
_entity.pdbx_description
1 polymer ?
#
loop_
_entity_poly.entity_id
_entity_poly.type
_entity_poly.pdbx_seq_one_letter_code
_entity_poly.pdbx_strand_id
1 'polypeptide(L)'
;MVALLILGGLLLIVAGLVWLVMLAFGTSLLWGFGSLLPPVTLAYVLYHWRRARKAVVLGAMGFIPLVVGLTMLAAQDPDRLQAILSLRWLDDERQAGSELDIRLNGELNGQDFVPLQAELVDGILSLREGQDFYARRELSIRLGAQPQGALSLDVLPEDAGPQPEIEISWLLPEQELPEARRIPRGYTLHLNLQPVAPNRLAGDFHLVLPPKFATTLSGHLEVFTDRLRYREGRVDTHYDSRDTLAYVIRDYLQRRFATRNVELAPLPGVSLPARELEVAVEARVDGQLQRLPLQLFKSDERGWRVRRDSFPPLAEPVAEVQAAEPASEALAVVESVRPADRRLRFSLQRLLNNPNQYQELGMRVYTQRGSTAEGRFAGLDREGRILIRRNLGGAGAASYSLAVDEIERIELLEP
;
A
#
# COMPACT_ATOMS: atom_id res chain seq x y z
N MET A 1 -2.97 8.43 -36.85
CA MET A 1 -2.30 8.89 -38.09
C MET A 1 -0.77 8.83 -37.98
N VAL A 2 -0.15 9.44 -36.97
CA VAL A 2 1.32 9.40 -36.76
C VAL A 2 1.88 7.98 -36.69
N ALA A 3 1.24 7.08 -35.92
CA ALA A 3 1.65 5.68 -35.80
C ALA A 3 1.65 4.91 -37.15
N LEU A 4 0.68 5.18 -38.03
CA LEU A 4 0.61 4.54 -39.35
C LEU A 4 1.75 4.99 -40.26
N LEU A 5 2.20 6.23 -40.11
CA LEU A 5 3.27 6.82 -40.91
C LEU A 5 4.64 6.27 -40.48
N ILE A 6 4.85 6.10 -39.16
CA ILE A 6 6.02 5.40 -38.58
C ILE A 6 6.02 3.93 -39.02
N LEU A 7 4.90 3.22 -38.86
CA LEU A 7 4.76 1.80 -39.19
C LEU A 7 4.94 1.55 -40.69
N GLY A 8 4.35 2.38 -41.55
CA GLY A 8 4.49 2.29 -43.00
C GLY A 8 5.94 2.54 -43.45
N GLY A 9 6.64 3.48 -42.83
CA GLY A 9 8.07 3.71 -43.08
C GLY A 9 8.94 2.52 -42.69
N LEU A 10 8.69 1.94 -41.50
CA LEU A 10 9.39 0.76 -41.04
C LEU A 10 9.13 -0.46 -41.94
N LEU A 11 7.88 -0.65 -42.38
CA LEU A 11 7.51 -1.72 -43.29
C LEU A 11 8.21 -1.60 -44.64
N LEU A 12 8.34 -0.39 -45.20
CA LEU A 12 9.10 -0.14 -46.43
C LEU A 12 10.60 -0.47 -46.26
N ILE A 13 11.19 -0.11 -45.11
CA ILE A 13 12.58 -0.45 -44.78
C ILE A 13 12.75 -1.97 -44.71
N VAL A 14 11.87 -2.66 -43.99
CA VAL A 14 11.91 -4.13 -43.86
C VAL A 14 11.70 -4.81 -45.22
N ALA A 15 10.73 -4.35 -46.02
CA ALA A 15 10.50 -4.88 -47.36
C ALA A 15 11.72 -4.68 -48.29
N GLY A 16 12.37 -3.52 -48.20
CA GLY A 16 13.63 -3.25 -48.90
C GLY A 16 14.76 -4.19 -48.45
N LEU A 17 14.90 -4.44 -47.15
CA LEU A 17 15.89 -5.37 -46.59
C LEU A 17 15.62 -6.83 -47.00
N VAL A 18 14.37 -7.30 -46.92
CA VAL A 18 13.99 -8.66 -47.35
C VAL A 18 14.27 -8.86 -48.83
N TRP A 19 13.93 -7.86 -49.67
CA TRP A 19 14.26 -7.91 -51.09
C TRP A 19 15.79 -7.95 -51.30
N LEU A 20 16.55 -7.17 -50.54
CA LEU A 20 18.02 -7.18 -50.61
C LEU A 20 18.60 -8.56 -50.27
N VAL A 21 18.09 -9.22 -49.22
CA VAL A 21 18.47 -10.59 -48.84
C VAL A 21 18.09 -11.59 -49.94
N MET A 22 16.89 -11.49 -50.51
CA MET A 22 16.48 -12.34 -51.64
C MET A 22 17.40 -12.18 -52.85
N LEU A 23 17.82 -10.94 -53.16
CA LEU A 23 18.79 -10.68 -54.22
C LEU A 23 20.16 -11.29 -53.90
N ALA A 24 20.59 -11.24 -52.64
CA ALA A 24 21.86 -11.82 -52.19
C ALA A 24 21.85 -13.35 -52.35
N PHE A 25 20.78 -14.03 -51.95
CA PHE A 25 20.59 -15.47 -52.22
C PHE A 25 20.62 -15.80 -53.72
N GLY A 26 20.05 -14.94 -54.56
CA GLY A 26 20.11 -15.08 -56.01
C GLY A 26 21.51 -14.93 -56.61
N THR A 27 22.49 -14.44 -55.86
CA THR A 27 23.91 -14.39 -56.29
C THR A 27 24.73 -15.56 -55.78
N SER A 28 24.59 -15.92 -54.50
CA SER A 28 25.20 -17.11 -53.90
C SER A 28 24.60 -17.40 -52.53
N LEU A 29 24.67 -18.65 -52.06
CA LEU A 29 24.25 -19.00 -50.69
C LEU A 29 25.08 -18.29 -49.61
N LEU A 30 26.39 -18.07 -49.85
CA LEU A 30 27.27 -17.38 -48.91
C LEU A 30 26.87 -15.92 -48.72
N TRP A 31 26.53 -15.22 -49.80
CA TRP A 31 26.02 -13.85 -49.72
C TRP A 31 24.63 -13.78 -49.07
N GLY A 32 23.76 -14.77 -49.31
CA GLY A 32 22.47 -14.89 -48.65
C GLY A 32 22.58 -14.99 -47.13
N PHE A 33 23.31 -15.99 -46.61
CA PHE A 33 23.56 -16.14 -45.18
C PHE A 33 24.35 -14.98 -44.58
N GLY A 34 25.35 -14.48 -45.31
CA GLY A 34 26.11 -13.30 -44.90
C GLY A 34 25.20 -12.08 -44.71
N SER A 35 24.25 -11.86 -45.64
CA SER A 35 23.32 -10.73 -45.60
C SER A 35 22.27 -10.77 -44.48
N LEU A 36 22.26 -11.79 -43.62
CA LEU A 36 21.53 -11.71 -42.35
C LEU A 36 22.24 -10.79 -41.33
N LEU A 37 23.55 -10.57 -41.51
CA LEU A 37 24.36 -9.74 -40.62
C LEU A 37 24.56 -8.33 -41.21
N PRO A 38 24.30 -7.25 -40.44
CA PRO A 38 24.43 -5.86 -40.90
C PRO A 38 25.76 -5.46 -41.57
N PRO A 39 26.95 -5.93 -41.14
CA PRO A 39 28.19 -5.55 -41.82
C PRO A 39 28.32 -6.17 -43.22
N VAL A 40 27.79 -7.37 -43.42
CA VAL A 40 27.92 -8.10 -44.69
C VAL A 40 26.84 -7.67 -45.70
N THR A 41 25.66 -7.23 -45.23
CA THR A 41 24.66 -6.59 -46.11
C THR A 41 25.23 -5.33 -46.77
N LEU A 42 25.96 -4.51 -46.02
CA LEU A 42 26.63 -3.33 -46.54
C LEU A 42 27.71 -3.69 -47.58
N ALA A 43 28.51 -4.72 -47.30
CA ALA A 43 29.51 -5.22 -48.26
C ALA A 43 28.86 -5.72 -49.57
N TYR A 44 27.72 -6.43 -49.46
CA TYR A 44 26.96 -6.87 -50.63
C TYR A 44 26.45 -5.70 -51.46
N VAL A 45 25.91 -4.66 -50.82
CA VAL A 45 25.43 -3.44 -51.50
C VAL A 45 26.56 -2.74 -52.25
N LEU A 46 27.74 -2.63 -51.64
CA LEU A 46 28.91 -1.99 -52.25
C LEU A 46 29.43 -2.79 -53.46
N TYR A 47 29.55 -4.11 -53.31
CA TYR A 47 30.11 -4.97 -54.35
C TYR A 47 29.11 -5.26 -55.49
N HIS A 48 27.80 -5.36 -55.18
CA HIS A 48 26.73 -5.67 -56.12
C HIS A 48 25.72 -4.53 -56.30
N TRP A 49 26.19 -3.28 -56.30
CA TRP A 49 25.37 -2.05 -56.39
C TRP A 49 24.33 -2.07 -57.53
N ARG A 50 24.71 -2.52 -58.73
CA ARG A 50 23.80 -2.55 -59.89
C ARG A 50 22.55 -3.40 -59.66
N ARG A 51 22.67 -4.48 -58.87
CA ARG A 51 21.57 -5.38 -58.50
C ARG A 51 20.84 -4.88 -57.25
N ALA A 52 21.59 -4.41 -56.24
CA ALA A 52 21.04 -3.97 -54.96
C ALA A 52 20.29 -2.63 -55.02
N ARG A 53 20.60 -1.74 -55.98
CA ARG A 53 20.05 -0.36 -56.03
C ARG A 53 18.54 -0.24 -55.89
N LYS A 54 17.76 -1.18 -56.46
CA LYS A 54 16.29 -1.12 -56.41
C LYS A 54 15.76 -1.37 -55.00
N ALA A 55 16.33 -2.37 -54.31
CA ALA A 55 15.99 -2.70 -52.93
C ALA A 55 16.45 -1.59 -51.96
N VAL A 56 17.64 -1.02 -52.21
CA VAL A 56 18.17 0.11 -51.43
C VAL A 56 17.29 1.36 -51.58
N VAL A 57 16.85 1.70 -52.79
CA VAL A 57 15.95 2.84 -53.02
C VAL A 57 14.60 2.63 -52.33
N LEU A 58 14.05 1.41 -52.37
CA LEU A 58 12.81 1.10 -51.67
C LEU A 58 12.95 1.26 -50.15
N GLY A 59 14.03 0.75 -49.57
CA GLY A 59 14.32 0.92 -48.15
C GLY A 59 14.58 2.39 -47.78
N ALA A 60 15.34 3.13 -48.59
CA ALA A 60 15.60 4.55 -48.41
C ALA A 60 14.31 5.39 -48.42
N MET A 61 13.34 5.03 -49.26
CA MET A 61 12.04 5.70 -49.31
C MET A 61 11.26 5.57 -47.99
N GLY A 62 11.46 4.49 -47.23
CA GLY A 62 10.84 4.29 -45.91
C GLY A 62 11.39 5.22 -44.82
N PHE A 63 12.60 5.77 -44.97
CA PHE A 63 13.15 6.74 -44.01
C PHE A 63 12.41 8.07 -44.01
N ILE A 64 11.85 8.49 -45.15
CA ILE A 64 11.12 9.76 -45.27
C ILE A 64 9.89 9.77 -44.34
N PRO A 65 8.93 8.83 -44.46
CA PRO A 65 7.81 8.77 -43.53
C PRO A 65 8.27 8.43 -42.11
N LEU A 66 9.32 7.63 -41.90
CA LEU A 66 9.82 7.37 -40.54
C LEU A 66 10.25 8.66 -39.82
N VAL A 67 11.07 9.51 -40.46
CA VAL A 67 11.56 10.78 -39.89
C VAL A 67 10.42 11.77 -39.72
N VAL A 68 9.51 11.88 -40.69
CA VAL A 68 8.32 12.74 -40.56
C VAL A 68 7.42 12.27 -39.42
N GLY A 69 7.23 10.96 -39.27
CA GLY A 69 6.43 10.38 -38.19
C GLY A 69 7.04 10.61 -36.82
N LEU A 70 8.36 10.43 -36.69
CA LEU A 70 9.10 10.70 -35.45
C LEU A 70 9.11 12.18 -35.08
N THR A 71 9.27 13.09 -36.05
CA THR A 71 9.24 14.54 -35.78
C THR A 71 7.84 15.02 -35.41
N MET A 72 6.78 14.50 -36.05
CA MET A 72 5.40 14.77 -35.63
C MET A 72 5.10 14.20 -34.23
N LEU A 73 5.61 13.00 -33.92
CA LEU A 73 5.48 12.42 -32.58
C LEU A 73 6.20 13.26 -31.53
N ALA A 74 7.42 13.73 -31.82
CA ALA A 74 8.18 14.62 -30.94
C ALA A 74 7.43 15.93 -30.65
N ALA A 75 6.77 16.48 -31.66
CA ALA A 75 6.03 17.75 -31.55
C ALA A 75 4.69 17.59 -30.80
N GLN A 76 4.08 16.41 -30.83
CA GLN A 76 2.78 16.15 -30.19
C GLN A 76 2.93 15.57 -28.78
N ASP A 77 3.79 14.57 -28.61
CA ASP A 77 4.00 13.82 -27.37
C ASP A 77 5.51 13.50 -27.18
N PRO A 78 6.32 14.43 -26.64
CA PRO A 78 7.75 14.21 -26.43
C PRO A 78 8.03 13.04 -25.47
N ASP A 79 7.15 12.82 -24.48
CA ASP A 79 7.28 11.73 -23.50
C ASP A 79 7.15 10.35 -24.14
N ARG A 80 6.25 10.19 -25.13
CA ARG A 80 6.08 8.93 -25.86
C ARG A 80 7.31 8.60 -26.69
N LEU A 81 7.90 9.60 -27.34
CA LEU A 81 9.13 9.43 -28.10
C LEU A 81 10.28 9.01 -27.18
N GLN A 82 10.40 9.65 -26.02
CA GLN A 82 11.42 9.29 -25.04
C GLN A 82 11.24 7.86 -24.54
N ALA A 83 10.01 7.42 -24.23
CA ALA A 83 9.73 6.06 -23.80
C ALA A 83 10.10 4.99 -24.85
N ILE A 84 9.88 5.27 -26.14
CA ILE A 84 10.26 4.38 -27.25
C ILE A 84 11.80 4.32 -27.38
N LEU A 85 12.47 5.48 -27.34
CA LEU A 85 13.92 5.58 -27.52
C LEU A 85 14.72 5.05 -26.33
N SER A 86 14.24 5.28 -25.11
CA SER A 86 14.87 4.81 -23.88
C SER A 86 14.59 3.34 -23.61
N LEU A 87 13.89 2.64 -24.52
CA LEU A 87 13.46 1.25 -24.35
C LEU A 87 12.68 1.03 -23.04
N ARG A 88 12.03 2.06 -22.49
CA ARG A 88 11.36 1.97 -21.19
C ARG A 88 10.16 1.02 -21.25
N TRP A 89 9.58 0.84 -22.43
CA TRP A 89 8.56 -0.19 -22.69
C TRP A 89 9.08 -1.62 -22.51
N LEU A 90 10.40 -1.83 -22.57
CA LEU A 90 11.06 -3.10 -22.29
C LEU A 90 11.41 -3.25 -20.79
N ASP A 91 11.63 -2.12 -20.11
CA ASP A 91 11.87 -2.07 -18.67
C ASP A 91 10.57 -2.13 -17.86
N ASP A 92 9.43 -1.61 -18.34
CA ASP A 92 8.14 -1.68 -17.61
C ASP A 92 7.74 -3.12 -17.27
N GLU A 93 8.16 -4.12 -18.05
CA GLU A 93 7.94 -5.54 -17.75
C GLU A 93 8.89 -6.11 -16.67
N ARG A 94 10.06 -5.51 -16.45
CA ARG A 94 11.11 -5.99 -15.51
C ARG A 94 11.33 -5.10 -14.28
N GLN A 95 10.95 -3.83 -14.33
CA GLN A 95 11.20 -2.82 -13.29
C GLN A 95 9.98 -2.51 -12.41
N ALA A 96 8.79 -3.04 -12.73
CA ALA A 96 7.77 -3.33 -11.72
C ALA A 96 8.16 -4.56 -10.87
N GLY A 97 9.45 -4.69 -10.55
CA GLY A 97 9.96 -5.65 -9.59
C GLY A 97 9.27 -5.36 -8.27
N SER A 98 8.56 -6.36 -7.76
CA SER A 98 7.73 -6.28 -6.56
C SER A 98 8.40 -5.42 -5.49
N GLU A 99 7.74 -4.33 -5.06
CA GLU A 99 8.19 -3.49 -3.94
C GLU A 99 8.25 -4.30 -2.62
N LEU A 100 7.74 -5.53 -2.66
CA LEU A 100 7.56 -6.49 -1.59
C LEU A 100 8.52 -7.68 -1.80
N ASP A 101 9.13 -8.17 -0.74
CA ASP A 101 9.86 -9.43 -0.70
C ASP A 101 8.87 -10.61 -0.67
N ILE A 102 8.37 -10.98 -1.85
CA ILE A 102 7.49 -12.14 -2.02
C ILE A 102 8.31 -13.31 -2.54
N ARG A 103 8.52 -14.33 -1.70
CA ARG A 103 9.19 -15.58 -2.04
C ARG A 103 8.26 -16.75 -1.78
N LEU A 104 7.14 -16.75 -2.51
CA LEU A 104 6.16 -17.82 -2.52
C LEU A 104 6.47 -18.81 -3.64
N ASN A 105 6.35 -20.09 -3.32
CA ASN A 105 6.48 -21.18 -4.27
C ASN A 105 5.20 -22.02 -4.25
N GLY A 106 4.80 -22.49 -5.43
CA GLY A 106 3.73 -23.45 -5.60
C GLY A 106 2.80 -23.12 -6.76
N GLU A 107 1.59 -23.64 -6.68
CA GLU A 107 0.63 -23.66 -7.77
C GLU A 107 -0.72 -23.10 -7.34
N LEU A 108 -1.43 -22.49 -8.28
CA LEU A 108 -2.82 -22.10 -8.18
C LEU A 108 -3.57 -22.73 -9.35
N ASN A 109 -4.52 -23.62 -9.05
CA ASN A 109 -5.26 -24.37 -10.07
C ASN A 109 -4.36 -25.18 -11.02
N GLY A 110 -3.31 -25.81 -10.49
CA GLY A 110 -2.37 -26.66 -11.22
C GLY A 110 -1.40 -25.90 -12.13
N GLN A 111 -1.29 -24.59 -11.96
CA GLN A 111 -0.37 -23.73 -12.71
C GLN A 111 0.53 -22.99 -11.73
N ASP A 112 1.79 -22.81 -12.10
CA ASP A 112 2.75 -22.01 -11.32
C ASP A 112 2.15 -20.63 -11.01
N PHE A 113 2.22 -20.25 -9.75
CA PHE A 113 1.70 -18.97 -9.26
C PHE A 113 2.80 -18.19 -8.57
N VAL A 114 3.21 -17.08 -9.19
CA VAL A 114 4.25 -16.20 -8.70
C VAL A 114 3.67 -14.79 -8.53
N PRO A 115 3.01 -14.50 -7.39
CA PRO A 115 2.37 -13.21 -7.17
C PRO A 115 3.41 -12.09 -7.11
N LEU A 116 3.10 -10.99 -7.79
CA LEU A 116 3.94 -9.78 -7.81
C LEU A 116 3.40 -8.68 -6.90
N GLN A 117 2.11 -8.76 -6.56
CA GLN A 117 1.42 -7.82 -5.69
C GLN A 117 0.78 -8.57 -4.53
N ALA A 118 0.88 -8.01 -3.33
CA ALA A 118 0.22 -8.54 -2.16
C ALA A 118 -0.25 -7.41 -1.22
N GLU A 119 -1.52 -7.47 -0.84
CA GLU A 119 -2.18 -6.46 0.00
C GLU A 119 -3.06 -7.12 1.06
N LEU A 120 -3.06 -6.58 2.27
CA LEU A 120 -4.00 -6.88 3.34
C LEU A 120 -4.77 -5.62 3.70
N VAL A 121 -5.92 -5.42 3.05
CA VAL A 121 -6.73 -4.21 3.18
C VAL A 121 -8.18 -4.60 3.39
N ASP A 122 -8.88 -3.88 4.26
CA ASP A 122 -10.27 -4.14 4.66
C ASP A 122 -10.51 -5.59 5.15
N GLY A 123 -9.50 -6.20 5.79
CA GLY A 123 -9.56 -7.59 6.28
C GLY A 123 -9.46 -8.66 5.19
N ILE A 124 -9.05 -8.29 3.97
CA ILE A 124 -8.85 -9.21 2.85
C ILE A 124 -7.36 -9.24 2.47
N LEU A 125 -6.75 -10.41 2.58
CA LEU A 125 -5.41 -10.69 2.06
C LEU A 125 -5.53 -11.09 0.59
N SER A 126 -5.06 -10.26 -0.33
CA SER A 126 -5.06 -10.52 -1.78
C SER A 126 -3.63 -10.69 -2.29
N LEU A 127 -3.37 -11.76 -3.04
CA LEU A 127 -2.14 -12.02 -3.79
C LEU A 127 -2.48 -12.05 -5.27
N ARG A 128 -1.79 -11.26 -6.09
CA ARG A 128 -2.13 -11.09 -7.51
C ARG A 128 -0.92 -11.30 -8.40
N GLU A 129 -1.14 -12.08 -9.47
CA GLU A 129 -0.20 -12.27 -10.57
C GLU A 129 -0.72 -11.55 -11.82
N GLY A 130 0.09 -10.62 -12.34
CA GLY A 130 -0.24 -9.79 -13.50
C GLY A 130 -0.32 -8.30 -13.16
N GLN A 131 -0.18 -7.46 -14.20
CA GLN A 131 -0.20 -5.99 -14.09
C GLN A 131 -1.39 -5.37 -14.84
N ASP A 132 -2.23 -6.21 -15.46
CA ASP A 132 -3.38 -5.78 -16.25
C ASP A 132 -4.62 -5.50 -15.38
N PHE A 133 -5.68 -4.93 -15.96
CA PHE A 133 -6.96 -4.71 -15.28
C PHE A 133 -7.52 -6.00 -14.64
N TYR A 134 -7.26 -7.15 -15.25
CA TYR A 134 -7.55 -8.46 -14.68
C TYR A 134 -6.25 -9.13 -14.25
N ALA A 135 -6.19 -9.58 -13.01
CA ALA A 135 -5.10 -10.47 -12.59
C ALA A 135 -5.24 -11.77 -13.37
N ARG A 136 -4.13 -12.30 -13.88
CA ARG A 136 -4.12 -13.61 -14.57
C ARG A 136 -4.49 -14.70 -13.58
N ARG A 137 -4.00 -14.56 -12.35
CA ARG A 137 -4.32 -15.42 -11.19
C ARG A 137 -4.36 -14.55 -9.95
N GLU A 138 -5.32 -14.82 -9.08
CA GLU A 138 -5.50 -14.10 -7.82
C GLU A 138 -5.97 -15.06 -6.73
N LEU A 139 -5.37 -14.92 -5.56
CA LEU A 139 -5.80 -15.55 -4.33
C LEU A 139 -6.29 -14.46 -3.39
N SER A 140 -7.50 -14.61 -2.85
CA SER A 140 -8.06 -13.73 -1.84
C SER A 140 -8.46 -14.53 -0.60
N ILE A 141 -8.08 -14.06 0.58
CA ILE A 141 -8.42 -14.67 1.87
C ILE A 141 -9.13 -13.62 2.72
N ARG A 142 -10.39 -13.87 3.04
CA ARG A 142 -11.22 -12.99 3.88
C ARG A 142 -11.01 -13.36 5.35
N LEU A 143 -10.17 -12.60 6.04
CA LEU A 143 -9.83 -12.81 7.46
C LEU A 143 -10.88 -12.22 8.42
N GLY A 144 -11.74 -11.33 7.93
CA GLY A 144 -12.75 -10.63 8.71
C GLY A 144 -12.29 -9.23 9.10
N ALA A 145 -11.84 -9.03 10.33
CA ALA A 145 -11.36 -7.72 10.78
C ALA A 145 -9.92 -7.43 10.31
N GLN A 146 -9.62 -6.17 9.99
CA GLN A 146 -8.26 -5.71 9.71
C GLN A 146 -7.39 -5.91 10.97
N PRO A 147 -6.25 -6.62 10.89
CA PRO A 147 -5.37 -6.79 12.04
C PRO A 147 -4.69 -5.46 12.40
N GLN A 148 -4.59 -5.19 13.70
CA GLN A 148 -3.89 -4.02 14.26
C GLN A 148 -2.51 -4.46 14.77
N GLY A 149 -1.61 -4.86 13.86
CA GLY A 149 -0.26 -5.33 14.20
C GLY A 149 0.04 -6.70 13.61
N ALA A 150 0.76 -7.54 14.37
CA ALA A 150 1.12 -8.88 13.94
C ALA A 150 -0.13 -9.73 13.64
N LEU A 151 -0.04 -10.55 12.60
CA LEU A 151 -1.08 -11.47 12.18
C LEU A 151 -0.57 -12.90 12.35
N SER A 152 -1.14 -13.63 13.30
CA SER A 152 -0.91 -15.06 13.46
C SER A 152 -2.24 -15.80 13.33
N LEU A 153 -2.33 -16.73 12.40
CA LEU A 153 -3.53 -17.52 12.15
C LEU A 153 -3.17 -18.92 11.66
N ASP A 154 -3.70 -19.91 12.36
CA ASP A 154 -3.61 -21.33 12.01
C ASP A 154 -5.01 -21.89 11.82
N VAL A 155 -5.23 -22.54 10.68
CA VAL A 155 -6.48 -23.24 10.33
C VAL A 155 -6.13 -24.60 9.78
N LEU A 156 -6.73 -25.63 10.37
CA LEU A 156 -6.67 -27.01 9.90
C LEU A 156 -8.00 -27.43 9.25
N PRO A 157 -8.01 -28.46 8.40
CA PRO A 157 -9.20 -28.85 7.63
C PRO A 157 -10.42 -29.22 8.49
N GLU A 158 -10.20 -29.74 9.69
CA GLU A 158 -11.25 -30.23 10.60
C GLU A 158 -11.63 -29.23 11.70
N ASP A 159 -11.03 -28.03 11.71
CA ASP A 159 -11.31 -27.04 12.75
C ASP A 159 -12.78 -26.62 12.76
N ALA A 160 -13.38 -26.54 13.94
CA ALA A 160 -14.75 -26.09 14.10
C ALA A 160 -14.82 -24.56 14.24
N GLY A 161 -15.89 -23.94 13.72
CA GLY A 161 -16.18 -22.52 13.89
C GLY A 161 -16.11 -21.70 12.60
N PRO A 162 -16.20 -20.36 12.69
CA PRO A 162 -16.01 -19.46 11.56
C PRO A 162 -14.54 -19.48 11.12
N GLN A 163 -14.29 -19.90 9.88
CA GLN A 163 -12.98 -19.90 9.24
C GLN A 163 -12.93 -18.79 8.18
N PRO A 164 -11.74 -18.30 7.81
CA PRO A 164 -11.58 -17.41 6.66
C PRO A 164 -12.22 -18.01 5.39
N GLU A 165 -12.79 -17.17 4.54
CA GLU A 165 -13.20 -17.64 3.21
C GLU A 165 -12.04 -17.43 2.24
N ILE A 166 -11.66 -18.50 1.53
CA ILE A 166 -10.65 -18.43 0.47
C ILE A 166 -11.36 -18.32 -0.87
N GLU A 167 -10.91 -17.41 -1.72
CA GLU A 167 -11.33 -17.29 -3.10
C GLU A 167 -10.10 -17.39 -4.00
N ILE A 168 -10.16 -18.27 -5.00
CA ILE A 168 -9.16 -18.32 -6.07
C ILE A 168 -9.83 -17.87 -7.37
N SER A 169 -9.13 -17.04 -8.12
CA SER A 169 -9.58 -16.48 -9.39
C SER A 169 -8.49 -16.67 -10.44
N TRP A 170 -8.85 -17.10 -11.65
CA TRP A 170 -7.89 -17.28 -12.74
C TRP A 170 -8.53 -16.99 -14.10
N LEU A 171 -7.71 -16.51 -15.02
CA LEU A 171 -8.09 -16.23 -16.41
C LEU A 171 -7.35 -17.20 -17.33
N LEU A 172 -8.10 -18.04 -18.06
CA LEU A 172 -7.52 -18.90 -19.09
C LEU A 172 -7.26 -18.11 -20.39
N PRO A 173 -6.23 -18.46 -21.19
CA PRO A 173 -5.89 -17.74 -22.41
C PRO A 173 -7.03 -17.61 -23.43
N GLU A 174 -7.95 -18.57 -23.48
CA GLU A 174 -9.10 -18.57 -24.39
C GLU A 174 -10.34 -17.85 -23.82
N GLN A 175 -10.29 -17.36 -22.58
CA GLN A 175 -11.41 -16.74 -21.88
C GLN A 175 -11.23 -15.23 -21.77
N GLU A 176 -12.32 -14.49 -21.89
CA GLU A 176 -12.35 -13.03 -21.72
C GLU A 176 -12.62 -12.59 -20.26
N LEU A 177 -13.14 -13.51 -19.43
CA LEU A 177 -13.51 -13.25 -18.04
C LEU A 177 -12.88 -14.31 -17.13
N PRO A 178 -12.44 -13.92 -15.92
CA PRO A 178 -11.85 -14.85 -14.97
C PRO A 178 -12.92 -15.77 -14.37
N GLU A 179 -12.54 -17.01 -14.10
CA GLU A 179 -13.30 -17.93 -13.26
C GLU A 179 -12.90 -17.76 -11.80
N ALA A 180 -13.88 -17.72 -10.90
CA ALA A 180 -13.65 -17.63 -9.45
C ALA A 180 -14.29 -18.81 -8.71
N ARG A 181 -13.59 -19.33 -7.71
CA ARG A 181 -14.10 -20.37 -6.79
C ARG A 181 -13.89 -19.95 -5.36
N ARG A 182 -14.95 -20.08 -4.55
CA ARG A 182 -14.91 -19.88 -3.11
C ARG A 182 -14.78 -21.21 -2.38
N ILE A 183 -13.90 -21.24 -1.39
CA ILE A 183 -13.55 -22.38 -0.56
C ILE A 183 -13.74 -21.94 0.89
N PRO A 184 -14.90 -22.24 1.50
CA PRO A 184 -15.20 -21.77 2.84
C PRO A 184 -14.54 -22.62 3.94
N ARG A 185 -14.01 -23.82 3.63
CA ARG A 185 -13.40 -24.76 4.59
C ARG A 185 -12.68 -25.93 3.93
N GLY A 186 -12.04 -26.76 4.75
CA GLY A 186 -11.38 -28.01 4.34
C GLY A 186 -9.98 -27.79 3.78
N TYR A 187 -9.38 -26.64 4.07
CA TYR A 187 -8.04 -26.25 3.67
C TYR A 187 -7.14 -26.16 4.91
N THR A 188 -5.82 -26.10 4.68
CA THR A 188 -4.85 -25.74 5.71
C THR A 188 -4.31 -24.35 5.42
N LEU A 189 -4.34 -23.46 6.40
CA LEU A 189 -3.78 -22.10 6.30
C LEU A 189 -2.92 -21.82 7.53
N HIS A 190 -1.69 -21.39 7.29
CA HIS A 190 -0.79 -20.86 8.31
C HIS A 190 -0.31 -19.48 7.86
N LEU A 191 -0.52 -18.49 8.72
CA LEU A 191 -0.06 -17.13 8.57
C LEU A 191 0.69 -16.75 9.84
N ASN A 192 1.92 -16.28 9.70
CA ASN A 192 2.66 -15.65 10.79
C ASN A 192 3.41 -14.44 10.23
N LEU A 193 2.74 -13.28 10.23
CA LEU A 193 3.25 -12.04 9.67
C LEU A 193 3.50 -11.01 10.78
N GLN A 194 4.68 -10.39 10.74
CA GLN A 194 5.12 -9.39 11.71
C GLN A 194 5.12 -7.97 11.09
N PRO A 195 4.85 -6.91 11.87
CA PRO A 195 4.89 -5.53 11.38
C PRO A 195 6.26 -5.11 10.89
N VAL A 196 6.29 -4.57 9.67
CA VAL A 196 7.46 -3.95 9.05
C VAL A 196 7.07 -2.52 8.64
N ALA A 197 7.81 -1.54 9.13
CA ALA A 197 7.55 -0.14 8.80
C ALA A 197 7.77 0.12 7.29
N PRO A 198 7.01 1.04 6.65
CA PRO A 198 6.02 1.92 7.26
C PRO A 198 4.60 1.36 7.35
N ASN A 199 4.21 0.46 6.43
CA ASN A 199 2.84 -0.03 6.26
C ASN A 199 2.80 -1.47 5.74
N ARG A 200 3.66 -2.35 6.26
CA ARG A 200 3.82 -3.72 5.74
C ARG A 200 3.72 -4.75 6.84
N LEU A 201 3.36 -5.97 6.45
CA LEU A 201 3.51 -7.18 7.25
C LEU A 201 4.38 -8.17 6.48
N ALA A 202 5.34 -8.79 7.14
CA ALA A 202 6.24 -9.77 6.52
C ALA A 202 6.35 -11.02 7.38
N GLY A 203 6.39 -12.20 6.76
CA GLY A 203 6.60 -13.44 7.49
C GLY A 203 6.23 -14.69 6.70
N ASP A 204 5.84 -15.73 7.41
CA ASP A 204 5.60 -17.04 6.82
C ASP A 204 4.14 -17.20 6.37
N PHE A 205 3.98 -17.78 5.19
CA PHE A 205 2.70 -18.08 4.58
C PHE A 205 2.69 -19.53 4.09
N HIS A 206 1.64 -20.27 4.42
CA HIS A 206 1.40 -21.60 3.89
C HIS A 206 -0.10 -21.83 3.69
N LEU A 207 -0.47 -22.25 2.48
CA LEU A 207 -1.83 -22.58 2.11
C LEU A 207 -1.88 -23.87 1.30
N VAL A 208 -2.76 -24.79 1.69
CA VAL A 208 -3.06 -26.02 0.94
C VAL A 208 -4.56 -26.17 0.82
N LEU A 209 -5.06 -26.18 -0.43
CA LEU A 209 -6.48 -26.40 -0.72
C LEU A 209 -6.79 -27.89 -0.95
N PRO A 210 -8.07 -28.31 -0.89
CA PRO A 210 -8.47 -29.66 -1.27
C PRO A 210 -7.93 -30.08 -2.66
N PRO A 211 -7.58 -31.37 -2.87
CA PRO A 211 -6.87 -31.84 -4.06
C PRO A 211 -7.50 -31.45 -5.41
N LYS A 212 -8.84 -31.34 -5.46
CA LYS A 212 -9.60 -30.94 -6.65
C LYS A 212 -9.26 -29.53 -7.18
N PHE A 213 -8.65 -28.69 -6.36
CA PHE A 213 -8.25 -27.33 -6.74
C PHE A 213 -6.78 -27.24 -7.16
N ALA A 214 -5.96 -28.28 -6.94
CA ALA A 214 -4.53 -28.26 -7.27
C ALA A 214 -3.82 -26.95 -6.88
N THR A 215 -4.05 -26.49 -5.65
CA THR A 215 -3.47 -25.23 -5.14
C THR A 215 -2.70 -25.50 -3.87
N THR A 216 -1.41 -25.20 -3.92
CA THR A 216 -0.49 -25.24 -2.77
C THR A 216 0.45 -24.05 -2.86
N LEU A 217 0.60 -23.29 -1.80
CA LEU A 217 1.43 -22.08 -1.80
C LEU A 217 2.16 -22.00 -0.47
N SER A 218 3.48 -21.83 -0.52
CA SER A 218 4.32 -21.78 0.69
C SER A 218 5.50 -20.86 0.51
N GLY A 219 5.88 -20.14 1.56
CA GLY A 219 7.13 -19.41 1.61
C GLY A 219 7.02 -18.11 2.40
N HIS A 220 7.89 -17.15 2.05
CA HIS A 220 7.91 -15.84 2.66
C HIS A 220 6.97 -14.89 1.92
N LEU A 221 6.16 -14.15 2.67
CA LEU A 221 5.21 -13.19 2.14
C LEU A 221 5.40 -11.84 2.83
N GLU A 222 5.57 -10.81 2.02
CA GLU A 222 5.45 -9.41 2.44
C GLU A 222 4.21 -8.79 1.78
N VAL A 223 3.37 -8.11 2.57
CA VAL A 223 2.12 -7.48 2.10
C VAL A 223 2.02 -6.04 2.59
N PHE A 224 1.36 -5.18 1.81
CA PHE A 224 0.96 -3.85 2.28
C PHE A 224 -0.29 -3.91 3.15
N THR A 225 -0.35 -3.14 4.24
CA THR A 225 -1.53 -3.04 5.12
C THR A 225 -2.51 -1.94 4.73
N ASP A 226 -2.10 -1.07 3.81
CA ASP A 226 -2.92 -0.02 3.21
C ASP A 226 -2.45 0.24 1.76
N ARG A 227 -3.19 1.08 1.04
CA ARG A 227 -2.87 1.45 -0.34
C ARG A 227 -2.02 2.72 -0.42
N LEU A 228 -1.29 3.06 0.65
CA LEU A 228 -0.24 4.07 0.60
C LEU A 228 1.03 3.45 0.02
N ARG A 229 1.75 4.26 -0.75
CA ARG A 229 3.09 3.94 -1.24
C ARG A 229 4.05 4.98 -0.71
N TYR A 230 5.32 4.62 -0.59
CA TYR A 230 6.32 5.48 0.01
C TYR A 230 7.51 5.66 -0.92
N ARG A 231 7.98 6.90 -1.06
CA ARG A 231 9.23 7.24 -1.74
C ARG A 231 10.09 8.04 -0.77
N GLU A 232 11.33 7.61 -0.59
CA GLU A 232 12.29 8.26 0.33
C GLU A 232 11.74 8.44 1.76
N GLY A 233 10.96 7.45 2.24
CA GLY A 233 10.36 7.47 3.58
C GLY A 233 9.15 8.41 3.74
N ARG A 234 8.69 9.07 2.68
CA ARG A 234 7.48 9.90 2.66
C ARG A 234 6.39 9.26 1.81
N VAL A 235 5.13 9.56 2.12
CA VAL A 235 3.99 9.08 1.32
C VAL A 235 4.10 9.63 -0.10
N ASP A 236 4.02 8.74 -1.08
CA ASP A 236 4.00 9.04 -2.50
C ASP A 236 2.63 9.60 -2.90
N THR A 237 2.53 10.93 -2.94
CA THR A 237 1.31 11.62 -3.37
C THR A 237 1.03 11.47 -4.86
N HIS A 238 1.93 10.88 -5.66
CA HIS A 238 1.68 10.58 -7.07
C HIS A 238 0.98 9.24 -7.26
N TYR A 239 0.91 8.38 -6.25
CA TYR A 239 0.23 7.10 -6.35
C TYR A 239 -1.30 7.28 -6.31
N ASP A 240 -2.00 6.73 -7.31
CA ASP A 240 -3.45 6.84 -7.43
C ASP A 240 -4.15 5.79 -6.55
N SER A 241 -4.45 6.17 -5.31
CA SER A 241 -5.29 5.36 -4.42
C SER A 241 -6.21 6.22 -3.56
N ARG A 242 -7.31 5.62 -3.09
CA ARG A 242 -8.22 6.28 -2.13
C ARG A 242 -7.51 6.64 -0.82
N ASP A 243 -6.52 5.84 -0.42
CA ASP A 243 -5.75 6.06 0.80
C ASP A 243 -4.81 7.26 0.62
N THR A 244 -4.19 7.41 -0.55
CA THR A 244 -3.40 8.62 -0.88
C THR A 244 -4.27 9.87 -0.83
N LEU A 245 -5.47 9.83 -1.40
CA LEU A 245 -6.42 10.95 -1.32
C LEU A 245 -6.82 11.25 0.13
N ALA A 246 -7.12 10.21 0.92
CA ALA A 246 -7.46 10.35 2.34
C ALA A 246 -6.31 10.96 3.14
N TYR A 247 -5.07 10.57 2.85
CA TYR A 247 -3.87 11.14 3.44
C TYR A 247 -3.74 12.65 3.11
N VAL A 248 -3.84 13.02 1.83
CA VAL A 248 -3.76 14.42 1.38
C VAL A 248 -4.87 15.28 1.97
N ILE A 249 -6.10 14.75 2.02
CA ILE A 249 -7.25 15.45 2.61
C ILE A 249 -7.06 15.62 4.12
N ARG A 250 -6.63 14.58 4.84
CA ARG A 250 -6.39 14.65 6.28
C ARG A 250 -5.31 15.68 6.60
N ASP A 251 -4.18 15.66 5.90
CA ASP A 251 -3.12 16.67 6.05
C ASP A 251 -3.66 18.09 5.83
N TYR A 252 -4.40 18.31 4.74
CA TYR A 252 -5.03 19.60 4.46
C TYR A 252 -5.98 20.06 5.57
N LEU A 253 -6.85 19.17 6.07
CA LEU A 253 -7.80 19.50 7.15
C LEU A 253 -7.06 19.81 8.44
N GLN A 254 -6.02 19.04 8.77
CA GLN A 254 -5.19 19.29 9.94
C GLN A 254 -4.55 20.68 9.89
N ARG A 255 -3.99 21.07 8.73
CA ARG A 255 -3.41 22.40 8.51
C ARG A 255 -4.47 23.51 8.51
N ARG A 256 -5.61 23.29 7.87
CA ARG A 256 -6.72 24.25 7.79
C ARG A 256 -7.31 24.59 9.15
N PHE A 257 -7.48 23.60 10.02
CA PHE A 257 -8.06 23.78 11.35
C PHE A 257 -7.02 23.92 12.45
N ALA A 258 -5.72 23.88 12.10
CA ALA A 258 -4.61 23.95 13.03
C ALA A 258 -4.71 22.93 14.19
N THR A 259 -5.24 21.74 13.92
CA THR A 259 -5.41 20.65 14.89
C THR A 259 -4.96 19.33 14.28
N ARG A 260 -4.42 18.42 15.09
CA ARG A 260 -4.10 17.06 14.65
C ARG A 260 -5.30 16.11 14.80
N ASN A 261 -6.30 16.52 15.58
CA ASN A 261 -7.49 15.73 15.89
C ASN A 261 -8.51 15.81 14.75
N VAL A 262 -8.22 15.07 13.68
CA VAL A 262 -9.05 14.98 12.48
C VAL A 262 -9.33 13.50 12.19
N GLU A 263 -10.58 13.10 12.36
CA GLU A 263 -11.07 11.78 11.96
C GLU A 263 -11.81 11.91 10.63
N LEU A 264 -11.25 11.34 9.57
CA LEU A 264 -11.86 11.35 8.24
C LEU A 264 -12.86 10.19 8.12
N ALA A 265 -14.08 10.46 7.69
CA ALA A 265 -15.02 9.39 7.32
C ALA A 265 -14.59 8.72 6.00
N PRO A 266 -15.06 7.49 5.71
CA PRO A 266 -14.76 6.83 4.44
C PRO A 266 -15.10 7.73 3.25
N LEU A 267 -14.13 7.95 2.36
CA LEU A 267 -14.32 8.75 1.16
C LEU A 267 -15.38 8.09 0.25
N PRO A 268 -16.16 8.86 -0.51
CA PRO A 268 -17.07 8.29 -1.50
C PRO A 268 -16.31 7.50 -2.57
N GLY A 269 -17.04 6.68 -3.34
CA GLY A 269 -16.47 5.98 -4.49
C GLY A 269 -15.97 6.98 -5.53
N VAL A 270 -14.68 6.93 -5.84
CA VAL A 270 -14.03 7.77 -6.86
C VAL A 270 -13.36 6.87 -7.90
N SER A 271 -13.39 7.31 -9.15
CA SER A 271 -12.72 6.61 -10.24
C SER A 271 -11.27 7.09 -10.34
N LEU A 272 -10.33 6.15 -10.32
CA LEU A 272 -8.90 6.38 -10.49
C LEU A 272 -8.40 5.51 -11.65
N PRO A 273 -7.37 5.93 -12.41
CA PRO A 273 -6.60 7.17 -12.27
C PRO A 273 -7.39 8.42 -12.70
N ALA A 274 -7.09 9.56 -12.09
CA ALA A 274 -7.73 10.84 -12.43
C ALA A 274 -6.74 12.00 -12.30
N ARG A 275 -7.03 13.13 -12.97
CA ARG A 275 -6.25 14.37 -12.84
C ARG A 275 -6.93 15.42 -11.96
N GLU A 276 -8.26 15.42 -11.93
CA GLU A 276 -9.06 16.29 -11.07
C GLU A 276 -10.25 15.51 -10.51
N LEU A 277 -10.62 15.78 -9.26
CA LEU A 277 -11.75 15.17 -8.58
C LEU A 277 -12.45 16.20 -7.69
N GLU A 278 -13.78 16.17 -7.69
CA GLU A 278 -14.58 16.89 -6.70
C GLU A 278 -15.16 15.89 -5.71
N VAL A 279 -14.84 16.06 -4.44
CA VAL A 279 -15.18 15.10 -3.39
C VAL A 279 -15.86 15.83 -2.24
N ALA A 280 -17.07 15.41 -1.88
CA ALA A 280 -17.71 15.83 -0.64
C ALA A 280 -17.12 15.02 0.52
N VAL A 281 -16.40 15.70 1.41
CA VAL A 281 -15.70 15.09 2.53
C VAL A 281 -16.47 15.31 3.82
N GLU A 282 -16.60 14.25 4.61
CA GLU A 282 -17.06 14.32 5.99
C GLU A 282 -15.89 13.99 6.93
N ALA A 283 -15.66 14.85 7.92
CA ALA A 283 -14.62 14.66 8.92
C ALA A 283 -15.10 15.16 10.29
N ARG A 284 -14.63 14.53 11.36
CA ARG A 284 -14.77 15.05 12.73
C ARG A 284 -13.49 15.77 13.10
N VAL A 285 -13.58 17.09 13.31
CA VAL A 285 -12.46 17.96 13.67
C VAL A 285 -12.70 18.47 15.09
N ASP A 286 -11.83 18.13 16.02
CA ASP A 286 -12.02 18.44 17.46
C ASP A 286 -13.41 18.03 17.99
N GLY A 287 -13.89 16.86 17.56
CA GLY A 287 -15.22 16.36 17.93
C GLY A 287 -16.39 16.91 17.10
N GLN A 288 -16.19 17.98 16.32
CA GLN A 288 -17.24 18.60 15.51
C GLN A 288 -17.31 18.01 14.10
N LEU A 289 -18.51 17.63 13.67
CA LEU A 289 -18.73 17.14 12.32
C LEU A 289 -18.62 18.30 11.31
N GLN A 290 -17.73 18.15 10.35
CA GLN A 290 -17.48 19.07 9.24
C GLN A 290 -17.81 18.34 7.93
N ARG A 291 -18.58 19.01 7.05
CA ARG A 291 -18.83 18.54 5.69
C ARG A 291 -18.33 19.60 4.71
N LEU A 292 -17.35 19.25 3.89
CA LEU A 292 -16.62 20.19 3.05
C LEU A 292 -16.54 19.64 1.61
N PRO A 293 -17.01 20.40 0.59
CA PRO A 293 -16.70 20.07 -0.79
C PRO A 293 -15.23 20.45 -1.05
N LEU A 294 -14.42 19.46 -1.43
CA LEU A 294 -13.02 19.65 -1.78
C LEU A 294 -12.80 19.34 -3.25
N GLN A 295 -11.94 20.14 -3.88
CA GLN A 295 -11.48 19.92 -5.25
C GLN A 295 -10.03 19.45 -5.16
N LEU A 296 -9.76 18.25 -5.62
CA LEU A 296 -8.44 17.64 -5.65
C LEU A 296 -7.92 17.70 -7.08
N PHE A 297 -6.63 17.97 -7.23
CA PHE A 297 -5.95 17.91 -8.52
C PHE A 297 -4.60 17.24 -8.37
N LYS A 298 -4.17 16.54 -9.42
CA LYS A 298 -2.88 15.88 -9.50
C LYS A 298 -1.94 16.70 -10.39
N SER A 299 -0.78 17.04 -9.85
CA SER A 299 0.29 17.74 -10.59
C SER A 299 1.47 16.81 -10.79
N ASP A 300 2.16 16.93 -11.93
CA ASP A 300 3.32 16.06 -12.23
C ASP A 300 4.48 16.27 -11.25
N GLU A 301 4.65 17.49 -10.73
CA GLU A 301 5.72 17.80 -9.77
C GLU A 301 5.43 17.34 -8.34
N ARG A 302 4.17 17.42 -7.87
CA ARG A 302 3.85 17.29 -6.43
C ARG A 302 2.74 16.28 -6.12
N GLY A 303 2.23 15.57 -7.13
CA GLY A 303 1.17 14.59 -6.97
C GLY A 303 -0.18 15.23 -6.63
N TRP A 304 -1.02 14.47 -5.93
CA TRP A 304 -2.34 14.87 -5.46
C TRP A 304 -2.29 16.00 -4.42
N ARG A 305 -3.13 17.02 -4.61
CA ARG A 305 -3.27 18.16 -3.69
C ARG A 305 -4.70 18.70 -3.69
N VAL A 306 -5.07 19.40 -2.62
CA VAL A 306 -6.31 20.19 -2.58
C VAL A 306 -6.11 21.52 -3.32
N ARG A 307 -7.05 21.87 -4.20
CA ARG A 307 -7.07 23.12 -4.96
C ARG A 307 -7.18 24.31 -4.01
N ARG A 308 -6.36 25.34 -4.27
CA ARG A 308 -6.25 26.57 -3.44
C ARG A 308 -5.84 26.31 -1.98
N ASP A 309 -5.07 25.26 -1.72
CA ASP A 309 -4.43 25.07 -0.43
C ASP A 309 -3.38 26.16 -0.16
N SER A 310 -3.64 27.01 0.84
CA SER A 310 -2.76 28.08 1.29
C SER A 310 -2.40 27.97 2.78
N PHE A 311 -2.70 26.84 3.42
CA PHE A 311 -2.51 26.69 4.86
C PHE A 311 -1.07 26.26 5.16
N PRO A 312 -0.37 26.92 6.11
CA PRO A 312 1.00 26.55 6.44
C PRO A 312 1.06 25.14 7.07
N PRO A 313 2.21 24.44 6.98
CA PRO A 313 2.45 23.22 7.73
C PRO A 313 2.19 23.41 9.23
N LEU A 314 1.57 22.42 9.86
CA LEU A 314 1.45 22.39 11.30
C LEU A 314 2.84 22.36 11.92
N ALA A 315 3.05 23.16 12.97
CA ALA A 315 4.27 23.08 13.76
C ALA A 315 4.47 21.63 14.21
N GLU A 316 5.69 21.11 14.03
CA GLU A 316 6.08 19.88 14.69
C GLU A 316 5.94 20.10 16.20
N PRO A 317 5.47 19.10 16.97
CA PRO A 317 5.53 19.21 18.40
C PRO A 317 7.02 19.31 18.70
N VAL A 318 7.47 20.51 19.10
CA VAL A 318 8.80 20.70 19.65
C VAL A 318 8.81 19.76 20.84
N ALA A 319 9.47 18.61 20.72
CA ALA A 319 9.95 17.89 21.87
C ALA A 319 10.71 18.95 22.66
N GLU A 320 10.17 19.35 23.81
CA GLU A 320 10.80 20.35 24.68
C GLU A 320 12.24 19.89 24.91
N VAL A 321 13.15 20.44 24.12
CA VAL A 321 14.56 20.42 24.40
C VAL A 321 14.63 21.22 25.69
N GLN A 322 14.78 20.51 26.80
CA GLN A 322 15.17 21.09 28.08
C GLN A 322 16.54 21.75 27.86
N ALA A 323 16.50 22.97 27.34
CA ALA A 323 17.59 23.91 27.43
C ALA A 323 17.73 24.22 28.92
N ALA A 324 18.72 23.60 29.54
CA ALA A 324 19.20 23.99 30.85
C ALA A 324 19.76 25.41 30.74
N GLU A 325 19.02 26.38 31.28
CA GLU A 325 19.59 27.67 31.69
C GLU A 325 19.16 27.99 33.13
N PRO A 326 20.06 28.65 33.87
CA PRO A 326 20.13 28.53 35.32
C PRO A 326 19.09 29.37 36.03
N ALA A 327 18.75 28.91 37.24
CA ALA A 327 17.90 29.58 38.18
C ALA A 327 18.34 31.04 38.44
N SER A 328 17.41 31.97 38.25
CA SER A 328 17.37 33.20 39.02
C SER A 328 15.92 33.49 39.38
N GLU A 329 15.69 33.59 40.68
CA GLU A 329 14.44 34.02 41.32
C GLU A 329 14.00 35.40 40.82
N ALA A 330 12.70 35.59 40.59
CA ALA A 330 11.85 36.50 41.35
C ALA A 330 10.48 36.71 40.67
N LEU A 331 9.44 36.25 41.36
CA LEU A 331 8.13 36.90 41.58
C LEU A 331 7.49 37.71 40.42
N ALA A 332 6.41 37.20 39.85
CA ALA A 332 5.13 37.93 39.76
C ALA A 332 3.96 37.02 39.32
N VAL A 333 2.84 37.25 40.01
CA VAL A 333 1.53 36.62 40.07
C VAL A 333 0.74 36.64 38.72
N VAL A 334 -0.08 35.60 38.47
CA VAL A 334 -1.55 35.60 38.20
C VAL A 334 -2.00 34.52 37.20
N GLU A 335 -2.86 33.62 37.72
CA GLU A 335 -3.92 32.80 37.09
C GLU A 335 -3.86 32.36 35.62
N SER A 336 -3.88 31.03 35.42
CA SER A 336 -5.14 30.36 35.06
C SER A 336 -5.04 28.85 35.28
N VAL A 337 -5.92 28.32 36.12
CA VAL A 337 -6.10 26.89 36.37
C VAL A 337 -6.78 26.27 35.16
N ARG A 338 -6.08 25.42 34.42
CA ARG A 338 -6.71 24.30 33.70
C ARG A 338 -6.44 23.04 34.53
N PRO A 339 -7.45 22.23 34.90
CA PRO A 339 -7.16 20.94 35.48
C PRO A 339 -6.45 20.13 34.40
N ALA A 340 -5.14 19.93 34.56
CA ALA A 340 -4.39 19.00 33.73
C ALA A 340 -5.07 17.64 33.87
N ASP A 341 -5.57 17.10 32.75
CA ASP A 341 -6.19 15.77 32.69
C ASP A 341 -5.33 14.78 33.49
N ARG A 342 -5.89 14.28 34.60
CA ARG A 342 -5.15 13.48 35.57
C ARG A 342 -4.72 12.14 34.97
N ARG A 343 -5.39 11.70 33.90
CA ARG A 343 -5.05 10.48 33.16
C ARG A 343 -3.66 10.58 32.51
N LEU A 344 -3.30 11.76 31.99
CA LEU A 344 -2.03 11.98 31.29
C LEU A 344 -0.80 11.83 32.19
N ARG A 345 -1.00 11.89 33.51
CA ARG A 345 0.08 11.78 34.49
C ARG A 345 -0.19 10.68 35.53
N PHE A 346 -1.17 9.81 35.28
CA PHE A 346 -1.52 8.73 36.19
C PHE A 346 -0.55 7.55 36.05
N SER A 347 -0.12 6.99 37.18
CA SER A 347 0.68 5.77 37.25
C SER A 347 0.45 5.07 38.58
N LEU A 348 0.73 3.77 38.65
CA LEU A 348 0.65 3.00 39.90
C LEU A 348 1.49 3.65 41.02
N GLN A 349 2.73 4.05 40.71
CA GLN A 349 3.62 4.73 41.66
C GLN A 349 2.98 6.01 42.22
N ARG A 350 2.30 6.79 41.37
CA ARG A 350 1.66 8.04 41.79
C ARG A 350 0.41 7.80 42.64
N LEU A 351 -0.38 6.79 42.29
CA LEU A 351 -1.52 6.35 43.08
C LEU A 351 -1.08 5.95 44.49
N LEU A 352 0.01 5.18 44.62
CA LEU A 352 0.56 4.76 45.90
C LEU A 352 1.14 5.94 46.71
N ASN A 353 1.75 6.91 46.04
CA ASN A 353 2.31 8.10 46.71
C ASN A 353 1.23 9.10 47.17
N ASN A 354 0.08 9.18 46.48
CA ASN A 354 -0.99 10.14 46.78
C ASN A 354 -2.39 9.51 46.69
N PRO A 355 -2.71 8.46 47.46
CA PRO A 355 -3.94 7.68 47.29
C PRO A 355 -5.20 8.53 47.54
N ASN A 356 -5.12 9.51 48.42
CA ASN A 356 -6.24 10.40 48.75
C ASN A 356 -6.70 11.25 47.55
N GLN A 357 -5.83 11.54 46.59
CA GLN A 357 -6.18 12.34 45.40
C GLN A 357 -6.99 11.55 44.36
N TYR A 358 -7.09 10.24 44.53
CA TYR A 358 -7.71 9.33 43.57
C TYR A 358 -8.92 8.57 44.14
N GLN A 359 -9.36 8.89 45.36
CA GLN A 359 -10.52 8.26 45.97
C GLN A 359 -11.78 8.45 45.12
N GLU A 360 -12.59 7.39 45.02
CA GLU A 360 -13.84 7.30 44.28
C GLU A 360 -13.71 7.48 42.74
N LEU A 361 -12.51 7.63 42.21
CA LEU A 361 -12.31 7.70 40.76
C LEU A 361 -12.38 6.31 40.13
N GLY A 362 -13.03 6.23 38.96
CA GLY A 362 -13.07 5.02 38.15
C GLY A 362 -11.68 4.59 37.68
N MET A 363 -11.35 3.32 37.89
CA MET A 363 -10.08 2.71 37.48
C MET A 363 -10.29 1.34 36.88
N ARG A 364 -9.39 0.96 35.98
CA ARG A 364 -9.26 -0.40 35.46
C ARG A 364 -7.88 -0.94 35.79
N VAL A 365 -7.84 -2.09 36.45
CA VAL A 365 -6.61 -2.78 36.84
C VAL A 365 -6.47 -4.07 36.04
N TYR A 366 -5.29 -4.28 35.48
CA TYR A 366 -4.87 -5.48 34.77
C TYR A 366 -3.86 -6.22 35.65
N THR A 367 -4.13 -7.49 35.94
CA THR A 367 -3.21 -8.33 36.73
C THR A 367 -2.31 -9.14 35.81
N GLN A 368 -1.13 -9.52 36.30
CA GLN A 368 -0.19 -10.40 35.58
C GLN A 368 -0.78 -11.78 35.22
N ARG A 369 -1.87 -12.18 35.90
CA ARG A 369 -2.61 -13.42 35.60
C ARG A 369 -3.66 -13.24 34.49
N GLY A 370 -3.67 -12.10 33.81
CA GLY A 370 -4.58 -11.79 32.70
C GLY A 370 -6.00 -11.44 33.13
N SER A 371 -6.28 -11.27 34.43
CA SER A 371 -7.60 -10.85 34.90
C SER A 371 -7.72 -9.33 34.95
N THR A 372 -8.91 -8.81 34.70
CA THR A 372 -9.21 -7.37 34.75
C THR A 372 -10.24 -7.06 35.82
N ALA A 373 -9.97 -6.02 36.61
CA ALA A 373 -10.89 -5.50 37.63
C ALA A 373 -11.20 -4.05 37.31
N GLU A 374 -12.48 -3.72 37.18
CA GLU A 374 -12.96 -2.36 36.92
C GLU A 374 -13.92 -1.91 38.01
N GLY A 375 -13.70 -0.71 38.52
CA GLY A 375 -14.53 -0.13 39.56
C GLY A 375 -13.93 1.18 40.07
N ARG A 376 -14.44 1.69 41.20
CA ARG A 376 -13.94 2.91 41.83
C ARG A 376 -12.87 2.60 42.86
N PHE A 377 -11.81 3.40 42.89
CA PHE A 377 -10.75 3.26 43.88
C PHE A 377 -11.27 3.64 45.28
N ALA A 378 -11.19 2.69 46.22
CA ALA A 378 -11.67 2.84 47.59
C ALA A 378 -10.53 3.08 48.61
N GLY A 379 -9.28 3.17 48.14
CA GLY A 379 -8.10 3.37 48.99
C GLY A 379 -7.17 2.17 49.03
N LEU A 380 -6.25 2.20 50.01
CA LEU A 380 -5.36 1.09 50.34
C LEU A 380 -5.85 0.40 51.61
N ASP A 381 -5.75 -0.92 51.68
CA ASP A 381 -6.03 -1.66 52.91
C ASP A 381 -4.86 -1.61 53.92
N ARG A 382 -5.01 -2.28 55.06
CA ARG A 382 -3.99 -2.30 56.13
C ARG A 382 -2.69 -2.95 55.71
N GLU A 383 -2.71 -3.75 54.65
CA GLU A 383 -1.55 -4.42 54.07
C GLU A 383 -1.01 -3.66 52.84
N GLY A 384 -1.54 -2.48 52.53
CA GLY A 384 -1.11 -1.65 51.40
C GLY A 384 -1.62 -2.12 50.04
N ARG A 385 -2.63 -3.01 49.99
CA ARG A 385 -3.24 -3.50 48.76
C ARG A 385 -4.28 -2.53 48.23
N ILE A 386 -4.45 -2.49 46.92
CA ILE A 386 -5.38 -1.60 46.23
C ILE A 386 -6.81 -2.15 46.32
N LEU A 387 -7.73 -1.33 46.83
CA LEU A 387 -9.15 -1.67 46.92
C LEU A 387 -9.94 -1.04 45.76
N ILE A 388 -10.59 -1.87 44.94
CA ILE A 388 -11.49 -1.45 43.86
C ILE A 388 -12.92 -1.89 44.19
N ARG A 389 -13.86 -0.93 44.29
CA ARG A 389 -15.27 -1.18 44.56
C ARG A 389 -16.10 -1.08 43.28
N ARG A 390 -16.83 -2.13 42.96
CA ARG A 390 -17.77 -2.17 41.83
C ARG A 390 -19.19 -2.36 42.33
N ASN A 391 -20.09 -1.45 41.93
CA ASN A 391 -21.52 -1.65 42.16
C ASN A 391 -22.05 -2.65 41.13
N LEU A 392 -22.60 -3.77 41.60
CA LEU A 392 -23.30 -4.73 40.76
C LEU A 392 -24.76 -4.27 40.77
N GLY A 393 -25.28 -3.82 39.62
CA GLY A 393 -26.61 -3.18 39.51
C GLY A 393 -27.68 -3.84 40.42
N GLY A 394 -28.05 -3.15 41.50
CA GLY A 394 -28.78 -3.68 42.65
C GLY A 394 -28.22 -3.15 43.99
N ALA A 395 -28.67 -3.71 45.13
CA ALA A 395 -28.22 -3.33 46.48
C ALA A 395 -26.88 -3.98 46.92
N GLY A 396 -26.08 -4.51 45.98
CA GLY A 396 -24.84 -5.22 46.25
C GLY A 396 -23.60 -4.53 45.68
N ALA A 397 -22.54 -4.39 46.47
CA ALA A 397 -21.23 -3.94 46.04
C ALA A 397 -20.21 -5.08 46.14
N ALA A 398 -19.39 -5.28 45.11
CA ALA A 398 -18.24 -6.18 45.13
C ALA A 398 -16.96 -5.36 45.39
N SER A 399 -16.12 -5.80 46.32
CA SER A 399 -14.81 -5.19 46.60
C SER A 399 -13.69 -6.15 46.20
N TYR A 400 -12.81 -5.72 45.31
CA TYR A 400 -11.59 -6.41 44.92
C TYR A 400 -10.40 -5.83 45.70
N SER A 401 -9.62 -6.68 46.36
CA SER A 401 -8.33 -6.31 46.98
C SER A 401 -7.20 -6.91 46.15
N LEU A 402 -6.30 -6.08 45.64
CA LEU A 402 -5.24 -6.45 44.70
C LEU A 402 -3.87 -6.08 45.27
N ALA A 403 -2.97 -7.05 45.35
CA ALA A 403 -1.60 -6.81 45.78
C ALA A 403 -0.82 -6.04 44.70
N VAL A 404 0.04 -5.11 45.11
CA VAL A 404 0.72 -4.19 44.19
C VAL A 404 1.63 -4.93 43.20
N ASP A 405 2.24 -6.02 43.62
CA ASP A 405 3.10 -6.90 42.83
C ASP A 405 2.35 -7.73 41.78
N GLU A 406 1.05 -7.96 41.97
CA GLU A 406 0.21 -8.68 41.00
C GLU A 406 -0.33 -7.77 39.89
N ILE A 407 -0.15 -6.44 40.00
CA ILE A 407 -0.66 -5.45 39.05
C ILE A 407 0.35 -5.24 37.93
N GLU A 408 -0.06 -5.58 36.71
CA GLU A 408 0.73 -5.34 35.50
C GLU A 408 0.52 -3.90 35.01
N ARG A 409 -0.73 -3.44 35.00
CA ARG A 409 -1.10 -2.10 34.51
C ARG A 409 -2.35 -1.59 35.23
N ILE A 410 -2.41 -0.29 35.48
CA ILE A 410 -3.58 0.38 36.04
C ILE A 410 -3.88 1.66 35.25
N GLU A 411 -5.16 1.89 34.96
CA GLU A 411 -5.64 3.01 34.17
C GLU A 411 -6.71 3.79 34.93
N LEU A 412 -6.65 5.11 34.83
CA LEU A 412 -7.67 6.01 35.35
C LEU A 412 -8.72 6.25 34.26
N LEU A 413 -9.97 5.93 34.56
CA LEU A 413 -11.09 6.01 33.62
C LEU A 413 -11.80 7.37 33.66
N GLU A 414 -11.41 8.28 34.54
CA GLU A 414 -12.01 9.62 34.74
C GLU A 414 -10.93 10.72 34.62
N PRO A 415 -11.25 11.92 34.08
CA PRO A 415 -10.28 12.99 33.85
C PRO A 415 -9.82 13.75 35.11
#